data_AF-A0A1X2IIP8-F1
#
_entry.id   AF-A0A1X2IIP8-F1
#
_cell.length_a   1.000
_cell.length_b   1.000
_cell.length_c   1.000
_cell.angle_alpha   90.00
_cell.angle_beta   90.00
_cell.angle_gamma   90.00
#
_symmetry.space_group_name_H-M   'P 1'
#
loop_
_entity.id
_entity.type
_entity.pdbx_description
1 polymer ?
#
loop_
_entity_poly.entity_id
_entity_poly.type
_entity_poly.pdbx_seq_one_letter_code
_entity_poly.pdbx_strand_id
1 'polypeptide(L)'
;MSFRLLTKGAAANAIARPALTVSRQSLGVSAVRNYSAQQPTQQDPKQKANSIIDSLPGNSLVSKTGYITLGTGLATFLISKEVYVFNEETLVLVGAGGLLFGLLKYLREPFTAMGNEHINRIKSVLNQARDDHKSAVQERIDQVGQMKDLVDVTKALFEISRETAQLEAQAFELKQQVAVAQEVKSTLDSWVRHETSVREREQKQLAAYLIEKIQKDLKDPKIQQQILDQAVVDVQKLAKSS
;
A
#
# COMPACT_ATOMS: atom_id res chain seq x y z
N MET A 1 -54.82 -0.01 0.20
CA MET A 1 -55.61 -0.33 1.41
C MET A 1 -54.88 0.34 2.57
N SER A 2 -55.29 1.39 3.28
CA SER A 2 -56.57 2.01 3.64
C SER A 2 -56.19 3.41 4.19
N PHE A 3 -56.57 4.52 3.59
CA PHE A 3 -57.76 5.36 3.87
C PHE A 3 -57.91 5.95 5.30
N ARG A 4 -58.06 7.29 5.28
CA ARG A 4 -58.68 8.24 6.27
C ARG A 4 -57.77 8.78 7.36
N LEU A 5 -57.52 10.08 7.54
CA LEU A 5 -58.23 11.39 7.40
C LEU A 5 -58.46 11.98 8.81
N LEU A 6 -58.18 13.29 8.93
CA LEU A 6 -58.76 14.27 9.86
C LEU A 6 -58.32 14.11 11.34
N THR A 7 -58.03 15.16 12.12
CA THR A 7 -58.59 16.52 12.22
C THR A 7 -57.62 17.49 12.88
N LYS A 8 -57.74 18.78 12.50
CA LYS A 8 -57.29 19.96 13.26
C LYS A 8 -57.83 19.94 14.71
N GLY A 9 -57.03 20.44 15.65
CA GLY A 9 -57.47 20.81 16.99
C GLY A 9 -56.49 21.83 17.58
N ALA A 10 -56.95 23.08 17.70
CA ALA A 10 -56.22 24.21 18.23
C ALA A 10 -56.35 24.31 19.76
N ALA A 11 -55.44 25.11 20.34
CA ALA A 11 -55.52 25.77 21.64
C ALA A 11 -55.34 24.91 22.90
N ALA A 12 -54.24 25.13 23.61
CA ALA A 12 -54.24 26.02 24.78
C ALA A 12 -52.84 26.06 25.40
N ASN A 13 -52.20 27.23 25.32
CA ASN A 13 -51.06 27.58 26.17
C ASN A 13 -51.55 27.65 27.62
N ALA A 14 -51.27 26.62 28.42
CA ALA A 14 -51.43 26.68 29.85
C ALA A 14 -50.12 27.20 30.46
N ILE A 15 -50.14 28.48 30.82
CA ILE A 15 -49.12 29.17 31.61
C ILE A 15 -49.17 28.58 33.03
N ALA A 16 -48.30 27.64 33.34
CA ALA A 16 -48.10 27.16 34.70
C ALA A 16 -47.12 28.11 35.41
N ARG A 17 -47.67 29.02 36.22
CA ARG A 17 -46.92 29.84 37.17
C ARG A 17 -46.45 28.91 38.30
N PRO A 18 -45.15 28.77 38.61
CA PRO A 18 -44.75 28.13 39.84
C PRO A 18 -44.99 29.10 41.00
N ALA A 19 -45.81 28.65 41.96
CA ALA A 19 -45.98 29.29 43.25
C ALA A 19 -44.66 29.24 44.02
N LEU A 20 -44.21 30.39 44.53
CA LEU A 20 -43.07 30.49 45.42
C LEU A 20 -43.48 29.98 46.80
N THR A 21 -43.19 28.71 47.09
CA THR A 21 -43.14 28.21 48.47
C THR A 21 -41.80 28.63 49.06
N VAL A 22 -41.82 29.68 49.88
CA VAL A 22 -40.68 30.11 50.70
C VAL A 22 -40.49 29.10 51.83
N SER A 23 -39.65 28.09 51.59
CA SER A 23 -39.07 27.28 52.66
C SER A 23 -37.89 28.05 53.25
N ARG A 24 -38.04 28.53 54.49
CA ARG A 24 -36.93 29.06 55.30
C ARG A 24 -36.05 27.89 55.72
N GLN A 25 -35.10 27.52 54.88
CA GLN A 25 -33.97 26.68 55.30
C GLN A 25 -32.86 27.59 55.82
N SER A 26 -32.47 27.36 57.06
CA SER A 26 -31.31 27.99 57.69
C SER A 26 -30.08 27.80 56.79
N LEU A 27 -29.46 28.91 56.40
CA LEU A 27 -28.16 28.94 55.73
C LEU A 27 -27.10 28.40 56.71
N GLY A 28 -26.97 27.08 56.78
CA GLY A 28 -25.72 26.47 57.18
C GLY A 28 -24.70 26.82 56.10
N VAL A 29 -23.76 27.73 56.42
CA VAL A 29 -22.60 27.99 55.57
C VAL A 29 -21.76 26.71 55.56
N SER A 30 -22.09 25.79 54.65
CA SER A 30 -21.17 24.75 54.22
C SER A 30 -20.11 25.45 53.38
N ALA A 31 -19.11 25.99 54.05
CA ALA A 31 -17.85 26.35 53.42
C ALA A 31 -17.25 25.07 52.83
N VAL A 32 -17.54 24.82 51.54
CA VAL A 32 -16.80 23.85 50.74
C VAL A 32 -15.40 24.42 50.59
N ARG A 33 -14.54 24.11 51.56
CA ARG A 33 -13.10 24.21 51.38
C ARG A 33 -12.73 23.08 50.43
N ASN A 34 -12.56 23.43 49.16
CA ASN A 34 -11.75 22.62 48.26
C ASN A 34 -10.30 22.66 48.78
N TYR A 35 -9.99 21.80 49.74
CA TYR A 35 -8.63 21.39 50.03
C TYR A 35 -8.24 20.28 49.04
N SER A 36 -8.01 20.65 47.78
CA SER A 36 -6.94 19.99 47.05
C SER A 36 -5.65 20.54 47.65
N ALA A 37 -5.04 19.79 48.56
CA ALA A 37 -3.75 20.11 49.15
C ALA A 37 -2.64 20.03 48.10
N GLN A 38 -2.58 21.01 47.20
CA GLN A 38 -1.30 21.61 46.89
C GLN A 38 -1.09 22.64 47.99
N GLN A 39 -0.31 22.24 48.99
CA GLN A 39 0.38 23.19 49.86
C GLN A 39 0.84 24.35 48.97
N PRO A 40 0.55 25.62 49.26
CA PRO A 40 1.45 26.63 48.78
C PRO A 40 2.78 26.19 49.38
N THR A 41 3.72 25.74 48.54
CA THR A 41 5.10 25.65 48.98
C THR A 41 5.35 27.03 49.61
N GLN A 42 5.52 27.06 50.93
CA GLN A 42 6.24 28.14 51.56
C GLN A 42 7.64 28.01 50.98
N GLN A 43 7.80 28.46 49.73
CA GLN A 43 9.10 28.70 49.13
C GLN A 43 9.74 29.66 50.12
N ASP A 44 10.92 29.30 50.60
CA ASP A 44 11.62 30.13 51.58
C ASP A 44 11.57 31.58 51.09
N PRO A 45 11.30 32.57 51.95
CA PRO A 45 11.22 33.96 51.54
C PRO A 45 12.49 34.40 50.77
N LYS A 46 13.62 33.76 51.06
CA LYS A 46 14.88 33.87 50.32
C LYS A 46 14.78 33.45 48.86
N GLN A 47 14.11 32.33 48.55
CA GLN A 47 13.95 31.82 47.19
C GLN A 47 13.03 32.69 46.33
N LYS A 48 11.95 33.23 46.91
CA LYS A 48 11.06 34.20 46.23
C LYS A 48 11.75 35.55 46.01
N ALA A 49 12.54 36.02 46.97
CA ALA A 49 13.31 37.24 46.81
C ALA A 49 14.34 37.09 45.67
N ASN A 50 15.01 35.95 45.60
CA ASN A 50 15.95 35.65 44.52
C ASN A 50 15.25 35.59 43.15
N SER A 51 14.07 34.97 43.03
CA SER A 51 13.35 34.93 41.75
C SER A 51 12.90 36.31 41.25
N ILE A 52 12.58 37.24 42.16
CA ILE A 52 12.29 38.64 41.80
C ILE A 52 13.56 39.35 41.31
N ILE A 53 14.68 39.18 42.02
CA ILE A 53 15.98 39.75 41.62
C ILE A 53 16.43 39.18 40.26
N ASP A 54 16.18 37.90 40.02
CA ASP A 54 16.55 37.22 38.78
C ASP A 54 15.68 37.64 37.59
N SER A 55 14.41 37.99 37.82
CA SER A 55 13.51 38.49 36.79
C SER A 55 13.85 39.89 36.23
N LEU A 56 14.68 40.65 36.95
CA LEU A 56 15.10 41.99 36.51
C LEU A 56 16.13 41.91 35.38
N PRO A 57 16.06 42.80 34.37
CA PRO A 57 17.00 42.81 33.27
C PRO A 57 18.42 43.17 33.75
N GLY A 58 19.41 42.34 33.37
CA GLY A 58 20.82 42.56 33.70
C GLY A 58 21.54 41.27 34.08
N ASN A 59 22.79 41.13 33.63
CA ASN A 59 23.58 39.91 33.82
C ASN A 59 24.43 39.90 35.10
N SER A 60 24.47 41.01 35.84
CA SER A 60 25.27 41.16 37.07
C SER A 60 24.39 41.40 38.29
N LEU A 61 24.74 40.75 39.41
CA LEU A 61 24.06 40.91 40.69
C LEU A 61 24.10 42.36 41.19
N VAL A 62 25.18 43.09 40.88
CA VAL A 62 25.32 44.53 41.20
C VAL A 62 24.33 45.38 40.41
N SER A 63 24.08 45.05 39.14
CA SER A 63 23.09 45.77 38.32
C SER A 63 21.67 45.48 38.80
N LYS A 64 21.37 44.22 39.13
CA LYS A 64 20.04 43.81 39.63
C LYS A 64 19.72 44.47 40.97
N THR A 65 20.65 44.46 41.92
CA THR A 65 20.47 45.16 43.20
C THR A 65 20.46 46.67 43.00
N GLY A 66 21.28 47.18 42.07
CA GLY A 66 21.32 48.59 41.66
C GLY A 66 19.97 49.12 41.17
N TYR A 67 19.22 48.38 40.36
CA TYR A 67 17.88 48.80 39.94
C TYR A 67 16.88 48.88 41.09
N ILE A 68 16.91 47.93 42.02
CA ILE A 68 16.00 47.93 43.17
C ILE A 68 16.35 49.06 44.13
N THR A 69 17.63 49.25 44.45
CA THR A 69 18.09 50.31 45.35
C THR A 69 17.90 51.69 44.74
N LEU A 70 18.17 51.86 43.44
CA LEU A 70 17.89 53.10 42.73
C LEU A 70 16.39 53.37 42.65
N GLY A 71 15.57 52.39 42.26
CA GLY A 71 14.12 52.56 42.18
C GLY A 71 13.49 52.91 43.52
N THR A 72 13.89 52.20 44.58
CA THR A 72 13.41 52.48 45.95
C THR A 72 13.93 53.82 46.45
N GLY A 73 15.20 54.14 46.19
CA GLY A 73 15.83 55.40 46.60
C GLY A 73 15.24 56.62 45.89
N LEU A 74 14.92 56.51 44.59
CA LEU A 74 14.20 57.56 43.87
C LEU A 74 12.77 57.70 44.39
N ALA A 75 12.06 56.60 44.63
CA ALA A 75 10.70 56.66 45.18
C ALA A 75 10.67 57.35 46.55
N THR A 76 11.57 56.97 47.47
CA THR A 76 11.66 57.61 48.79
C THR A 76 12.12 59.06 48.70
N PHE A 77 13.03 59.40 47.77
CA PHE A 77 13.45 60.77 47.53
C PHE A 77 12.30 61.65 47.02
N LEU A 78 11.53 61.18 46.03
CA LEU A 78 10.39 61.91 45.46
C LEU A 78 9.32 62.20 46.50
N ILE A 79 9.05 61.24 47.39
CA ILE A 79 8.11 61.40 48.51
C ILE A 79 8.70 62.33 49.58
N SER A 80 9.96 62.10 49.99
CA SER A 80 10.59 62.84 51.10
C SER A 80 10.85 64.31 50.78
N LYS A 81 11.06 64.66 49.50
CA LYS A 81 11.25 66.04 49.05
C LYS A 81 9.99 66.67 48.48
N GLU A 82 8.85 65.98 48.55
CA GLU A 82 7.56 66.42 47.98
C GLU A 82 7.66 66.84 46.51
N VAL A 83 8.65 66.31 45.78
CA VAL A 83 8.81 66.54 44.34
C VAL A 83 7.62 65.90 43.60
N TYR A 84 7.03 64.87 44.19
CA TYR A 84 5.74 64.32 43.79
C TYR A 84 4.68 64.60 44.86
N VAL A 85 3.65 65.36 44.49
CA VAL A 85 2.54 65.71 45.39
C VAL A 85 1.36 64.78 45.12
N PHE A 86 0.87 64.10 46.17
CA PHE A 86 -0.31 63.26 46.07
C PHE A 86 -1.57 64.13 45.90
N ASN A 87 -2.04 64.25 44.66
CA ASN A 87 -3.32 64.87 44.31
C ASN A 87 -4.36 63.83 43.82
N GLU A 88 -5.60 64.27 43.57
CA GLU A 88 -6.68 63.46 42.99
C GLU A 88 -6.31 62.76 41.67
N GLU A 89 -5.42 63.35 40.86
CA GLU A 89 -4.93 62.75 39.62
C GLU A 89 -4.09 61.48 39.85
N THR A 90 -3.52 61.30 41.05
CA THR A 90 -2.75 60.09 41.38
C THR A 90 -3.64 58.85 41.47
N LEU A 91 -4.89 59.02 41.93
CA LEU A 91 -5.90 57.95 41.92
C LEU A 91 -6.31 57.60 40.50
N VAL A 92 -6.44 58.61 39.62
CA VAL A 92 -6.71 58.42 38.19
C VAL A 92 -5.56 57.68 37.51
N LEU A 93 -4.31 58.03 37.82
CA LEU A 93 -3.11 57.36 37.30
C LEU A 93 -3.06 55.89 37.71
N VAL A 94 -3.30 55.58 38.99
CA VAL A 94 -3.30 54.20 39.49
C VAL A 94 -4.46 53.40 38.87
N GLY A 95 -5.65 53.98 38.77
CA GLY A 95 -6.81 53.34 38.15
C GLY A 95 -6.61 53.07 36.65
N ALA A 96 -6.15 54.07 35.90
CA ALA A 96 -5.85 53.94 34.47
C ALA A 96 -4.68 52.97 34.22
N GLY A 97 -3.63 53.04 35.03
CA GLY A 97 -2.48 52.13 34.96
C GLY A 97 -2.88 50.68 35.26
N GLY A 98 -3.72 50.46 36.27
CA GLY A 98 -4.27 49.13 36.59
C GLY A 98 -5.13 48.57 35.46
N LEU A 99 -6.00 49.40 34.87
CA LEU A 99 -6.82 49.01 33.72
C LEU A 99 -5.93 48.64 32.51
N LEU A 100 -4.99 49.52 32.14
CA LEU A 100 -4.08 49.28 31.02
C LEU A 100 -3.23 48.03 31.24
N PHE A 101 -2.76 47.79 32.46
CA PHE A 101 -2.03 46.58 32.80
C PHE A 101 -2.89 45.32 32.64
N GLY A 102 -4.13 45.34 33.14
CA GLY A 102 -5.09 44.26 32.94
C GLY A 102 -5.35 44.01 31.45
N LEU A 103 -5.62 45.07 30.69
CA LEU A 103 -5.88 45.01 29.26
C LEU A 103 -4.69 44.44 28.48
N LEU A 104 -3.48 44.93 28.73
CA LEU A 104 -2.26 44.42 28.11
C LEU A 104 -2.04 42.94 28.44
N LYS A 105 -2.30 42.53 29.67
CA LYS A 105 -2.13 41.12 30.09
C LYS A 105 -3.09 40.19 29.34
N TYR A 106 -4.36 40.58 29.22
CA TYR A 106 -5.37 39.73 28.56
C TYR A 106 -5.32 39.79 27.02
N LEU A 107 -4.95 40.93 26.43
CA LEU A 107 -4.90 41.07 24.98
C LEU A 107 -3.59 40.57 24.36
N ARG A 108 -2.49 40.56 25.12
CA ARG A 108 -1.17 40.13 24.60
C ARG A 108 -1.22 38.74 23.97
N GLU A 109 -1.78 37.77 24.68
CA GLU A 109 -1.82 36.38 24.21
C GLU A 109 -2.58 36.22 22.88
N PRO A 110 -3.85 36.66 22.73
CA PRO A 110 -4.57 36.53 21.47
C PRO A 110 -3.92 37.30 20.31
N PHE A 111 -3.35 38.49 20.56
CA PHE A 111 -2.64 39.22 19.50
C PHE A 111 -1.36 38.50 19.04
N THR A 112 -0.59 37.95 19.98
CA THR A 112 0.61 37.18 19.61
C THR A 112 0.27 35.87 18.92
N ALA A 113 -0.80 35.19 19.35
CA ALA A 113 -1.29 33.98 18.71
C ALA A 113 -1.74 34.25 17.26
N MET A 114 -2.53 35.31 17.05
CA MET A 114 -2.97 35.74 15.72
C MET A 114 -1.78 36.06 14.79
N GLY A 115 -0.79 36.79 15.30
CA GLY A 115 0.43 37.12 14.54
C GLY A 115 1.22 35.86 14.14
N ASN A 116 1.41 34.94 15.09
CA ASN A 116 2.11 33.68 14.85
C ASN A 116 1.36 32.78 13.86
N GLU A 117 0.03 32.70 13.96
CA GLU A 117 -0.80 31.94 13.02
C GLU A 117 -0.66 32.46 11.59
N HIS A 118 -0.70 33.79 11.41
CA HIS A 118 -0.54 34.40 10.09
C HIS A 118 0.84 34.10 9.49
N ILE A 119 1.89 34.23 10.29
CA ILE A 119 3.27 33.90 9.87
C ILE A 119 3.38 32.42 9.50
N ASN A 120 2.83 31.53 10.32
CA ASN A 120 2.87 30.09 10.09
C ASN A 120 2.10 29.71 8.82
N ARG A 121 0.96 30.34 8.55
CA ARG A 121 0.19 30.12 7.32
C ARG A 121 0.99 30.51 6.09
N ILE A 122 1.62 31.69 6.08
CA ILE A 122 2.47 32.14 4.96
C ILE A 122 3.65 31.19 4.78
N LYS A 123 4.33 30.83 5.87
CA LYS A 123 5.47 29.91 5.82
C LYS A 123 5.08 28.53 5.30
N SER A 124 3.93 28.02 5.72
CA SER A 124 3.40 26.73 5.27
C SER A 124 3.12 26.75 3.76
N VAL A 125 2.38 27.76 3.27
CA VAL A 125 2.09 27.90 1.83
C VAL A 125 3.36 28.02 1.01
N LEU A 126 4.35 28.79 1.48
CA LEU A 126 5.60 28.97 0.76
C LEU A 126 6.45 27.69 0.71
N ASN A 127 6.46 26.91 1.79
CA ASN A 127 7.16 25.62 1.81
C ASN A 127 6.44 24.59 0.93
N GLN A 128 5.12 24.52 1.03
CA GLN A 128 4.30 23.64 0.20
C GLN A 128 4.49 23.97 -1.29
N ALA A 129 4.46 25.25 -1.68
CA ALA A 129 4.68 25.64 -3.06
C ALA A 129 6.08 25.25 -3.60
N ARG A 130 7.10 25.25 -2.74
CA ARG A 130 8.45 24.78 -3.11
C ARG A 130 8.48 23.26 -3.29
N ASP A 131 7.84 22.53 -2.39
CA ASP A 131 7.77 21.07 -2.46
C ASP A 131 6.95 20.62 -3.67
N ASP A 132 5.81 21.26 -3.94
CA ASP A 132 4.97 21.02 -5.11
C ASP A 132 5.73 21.32 -6.41
N HIS A 133 6.47 22.43 -6.47
CA HIS A 133 7.30 22.75 -7.64
C HIS A 133 8.43 21.74 -7.83
N LYS A 134 9.09 21.30 -6.75
CA LYS A 134 10.11 20.25 -6.82
C LYS A 134 9.52 18.93 -7.31
N SER A 135 8.34 18.56 -6.82
CA SER A 135 7.62 17.36 -7.24
C SER A 135 7.24 17.43 -8.72
N ALA A 136 6.67 18.56 -9.18
CA ALA A 136 6.30 18.74 -10.59
C ALA A 136 7.50 18.70 -11.53
N VAL A 137 8.63 19.28 -11.13
CA VAL A 137 9.88 19.20 -11.91
C VAL A 137 10.40 17.78 -11.94
N GLN A 138 10.36 17.05 -10.82
CA GLN A 138 10.79 15.65 -10.76
C GLN A 138 9.92 14.77 -11.66
N GLU A 139 8.59 14.91 -11.59
CA GLU A 139 7.66 14.17 -12.45
C GLU A 139 7.95 14.43 -13.93
N ARG A 140 8.24 15.70 -14.29
CA ARG A 140 8.60 16.04 -15.67
C ARG A 140 9.94 15.44 -16.09
N ILE A 141 10.92 15.39 -15.20
CA ILE A 141 12.21 14.72 -15.44
C ILE A 141 11.98 13.23 -15.68
N ASP A 142 11.15 12.58 -14.88
CA ASP A 142 10.87 11.14 -14.99
C ASP A 142 10.14 10.82 -16.31
N GLN A 143 9.16 11.65 -16.70
CA GLN A 143 8.45 11.54 -17.99
C GLN A 143 9.41 11.71 -19.18
N VAL A 144 10.28 12.71 -19.15
CA VAL A 144 11.28 12.92 -20.21
C VAL A 144 12.36 11.83 -20.19
N GLY A 145 12.69 11.30 -19.00
CA GLY A 145 13.57 10.16 -18.82
C GLY A 145 13.08 8.92 -19.58
N GLN A 146 11.78 8.61 -19.49
CA GLN A 146 11.17 7.53 -20.28
C GLN A 146 11.21 7.79 -21.78
N MET A 147 11.10 9.06 -22.20
CA MET A 147 11.17 9.43 -23.61
C MET A 147 12.58 9.28 -24.21
N LYS A 148 13.63 9.31 -23.38
CA LYS A 148 15.02 9.16 -23.82
C LYS A 148 15.25 7.80 -24.49
N ASP A 149 14.62 6.75 -23.98
CA ASP A 149 14.86 5.36 -24.44
C ASP A 149 13.99 4.96 -25.64
N LEU A 150 13.07 5.83 -26.09
CA LEU A 150 12.16 5.53 -27.20
C LEU A 150 12.88 5.23 -28.51
N VAL A 151 14.03 5.87 -28.75
CA VAL A 151 14.82 5.66 -29.96
C VAL A 151 15.36 4.23 -30.01
N ASP A 152 15.86 3.73 -28.88
CA ASP A 152 16.43 2.38 -28.79
C ASP A 152 15.34 1.31 -28.79
N VAL A 153 14.21 1.55 -28.10
CA VAL A 153 13.02 0.67 -28.17
C VAL A 153 12.49 0.58 -29.60
N THR A 154 12.45 1.69 -30.34
CA THR A 154 11.97 1.69 -31.73
C THR A 154 12.92 0.91 -32.64
N LYS A 155 14.24 1.06 -32.48
CA LYS A 155 15.22 0.25 -33.23
C LYS A 155 15.06 -1.24 -32.92
N ALA A 156 14.95 -1.59 -31.64
CA ALA A 156 14.72 -2.97 -31.20
C ALA A 156 13.43 -3.56 -31.80
N LEU A 157 12.35 -2.77 -31.88
CA LEU A 157 11.10 -3.22 -32.51
C LEU A 157 11.28 -3.53 -34.01
N PHE A 158 12.05 -2.70 -34.73
CA PHE A 158 12.38 -2.97 -36.13
C PHE A 158 13.31 -4.18 -36.29
N GLU A 159 14.29 -4.35 -35.41
CA GLU A 159 15.16 -5.53 -35.39
C GLU A 159 14.36 -6.80 -35.16
N ILE A 160 13.47 -6.83 -34.16
CA ILE A 160 12.56 -7.95 -33.90
C ILE A 160 11.68 -8.25 -35.12
N SER A 161 11.15 -7.23 -35.79
CA SER A 161 10.34 -7.44 -36.99
C SER A 161 11.13 -8.08 -38.14
N ARG A 162 12.40 -7.69 -38.30
CA ARG A 162 13.30 -8.23 -39.32
C ARG A 162 13.72 -9.66 -39.01
N GLU A 163 14.07 -9.94 -37.76
CA GLU A 163 14.41 -11.27 -37.28
C GLU A 163 13.23 -12.23 -37.40
N THR A 164 12.02 -11.76 -37.07
CA THR A 164 10.78 -12.55 -37.21
C THR A 164 10.56 -12.96 -38.66
N ALA A 165 10.66 -12.01 -39.61
CA ALA A 165 10.51 -12.32 -41.02
C ALA A 165 11.58 -13.31 -41.53
N GLN A 166 12.82 -13.18 -41.06
CA GLN A 166 13.90 -14.11 -41.41
C GLN A 166 13.67 -15.51 -40.84
N LEU A 167 13.25 -15.62 -39.58
CA LEU A 167 12.95 -16.88 -38.93
C LEU A 167 11.73 -17.57 -39.55
N GLU A 168 10.70 -16.82 -39.92
CA GLU A 168 9.53 -17.35 -40.63
C GLU A 168 9.92 -17.93 -42.00
N ALA A 169 10.77 -17.23 -42.75
CA ALA A 169 11.27 -17.73 -44.04
C ALA A 169 12.07 -19.03 -43.87
N GLN A 170 12.98 -19.10 -42.90
CA GLN A 170 13.74 -20.32 -42.61
C GLN A 170 12.82 -21.46 -42.15
N ALA A 171 11.88 -21.17 -41.25
CA ALA A 171 10.92 -22.17 -40.78
C ALA A 171 10.04 -22.71 -41.92
N PHE A 172 9.65 -21.86 -42.87
CA PHE A 172 8.91 -22.26 -44.07
C PHE A 172 9.73 -23.17 -44.97
N GLU A 173 11.00 -22.83 -45.23
CA GLU A 173 11.90 -23.66 -46.02
C GLU A 173 12.11 -25.04 -45.38
N LEU A 174 12.42 -25.09 -44.08
CA LEU A 174 12.58 -26.35 -43.35
C LEU A 174 11.27 -27.17 -43.37
N LYS A 175 10.11 -26.54 -43.19
CA LYS A 175 8.82 -27.23 -43.30
C LYS A 175 8.62 -27.85 -44.68
N GLN A 176 8.98 -27.13 -45.75
CA GLN A 176 8.85 -27.64 -47.11
C GLN A 176 9.79 -28.83 -47.35
N GLN A 177 11.03 -28.77 -46.87
CA GLN A 177 11.98 -29.89 -46.96
C GLN A 177 11.48 -31.12 -46.20
N VAL A 178 10.97 -30.94 -44.97
CA VAL A 178 10.42 -32.03 -44.16
C VAL A 178 9.15 -32.61 -44.80
N ALA A 179 8.28 -31.78 -45.37
CA ALA A 179 7.09 -32.25 -46.08
C ALA A 179 7.46 -33.12 -47.28
N VAL A 180 8.42 -32.69 -48.11
CA VAL A 180 8.91 -33.49 -49.24
C VAL A 180 9.55 -34.79 -48.75
N ALA A 181 10.39 -34.75 -47.72
CA ALA A 181 11.00 -35.94 -47.15
C ALA A 181 9.94 -36.93 -46.62
N GLN A 182 8.86 -36.44 -46.02
CA GLN A 182 7.77 -37.26 -45.52
C GLN A 182 6.96 -37.91 -46.64
N GLU A 183 6.70 -37.21 -47.74
CA GLU A 183 6.03 -37.78 -48.92
C GLU A 183 6.90 -38.83 -49.63
N VAL A 184 8.21 -38.58 -49.75
CA VAL A 184 9.14 -39.59 -50.30
C VAL A 184 9.21 -40.82 -49.39
N LYS A 185 9.23 -40.63 -48.08
CA LYS A 185 9.20 -41.74 -47.13
C LYS A 185 7.88 -42.51 -47.20
N SER A 186 6.73 -41.82 -47.24
CA SER A 186 5.41 -42.47 -47.28
C SER A 186 5.24 -43.32 -48.54
N THR A 187 5.70 -42.81 -49.69
CA THR A 187 5.72 -43.58 -50.93
C THR A 187 6.62 -44.79 -50.81
N LEU A 188 7.87 -44.64 -50.35
CA LEU A 188 8.80 -45.76 -50.17
C LEU A 188 8.27 -46.83 -49.20
N ASP A 189 7.68 -46.42 -48.07
CA ASP A 189 7.04 -47.33 -47.11
C ASP A 189 5.87 -48.09 -47.76
N SER A 190 5.10 -47.44 -48.65
CA SER A 190 4.06 -48.09 -49.43
C SER A 190 4.62 -49.12 -50.42
N TRP A 191 5.74 -48.83 -51.08
CA TRP A 191 6.43 -49.78 -51.97
C TRP A 191 6.92 -51.00 -51.19
N VAL A 192 7.58 -50.78 -50.05
CA VAL A 192 8.03 -51.87 -49.17
C VAL A 192 6.85 -52.71 -48.69
N ARG A 193 5.74 -52.08 -48.28
CA ARG A 193 4.52 -52.79 -47.87
C ARG A 193 3.89 -53.58 -49.01
N HIS A 194 3.93 -53.06 -50.23
CA HIS A 194 3.46 -53.79 -51.41
C HIS A 194 4.35 -55.01 -51.69
N GLU A 195 5.67 -54.84 -51.64
CA GLU A 195 6.64 -55.93 -51.85
C GLU A 195 6.50 -57.04 -50.79
N THR A 196 6.36 -56.68 -49.51
CA THR A 196 6.13 -57.68 -48.44
C THR A 196 4.80 -58.40 -48.65
N SER A 197 3.73 -57.69 -49.03
CA SER A 197 2.43 -58.30 -49.34
C SER A 197 2.48 -59.25 -50.55
N VAL A 198 3.24 -58.92 -51.58
CA VAL A 198 3.45 -59.79 -52.76
C VAL A 198 4.24 -61.02 -52.36
N ARG A 199 5.36 -60.85 -51.65
CA ARG A 199 6.20 -61.96 -51.16
C ARG A 199 5.39 -62.92 -50.26
N GLU A 200 4.58 -62.39 -49.35
CA GLU A 200 3.69 -63.20 -48.52
C GLU A 200 2.63 -63.95 -49.34
N ARG A 201 2.07 -63.32 -50.39
CA ARG A 201 1.09 -63.95 -51.29
C ARG A 201 1.74 -65.08 -52.11
N GLU A 202 2.92 -64.85 -52.67
CA GLU A 202 3.69 -65.86 -53.40
C GLU A 202 4.05 -67.04 -52.49
N GLN A 203 4.53 -66.78 -51.27
CA GLN A 203 4.80 -67.82 -50.29
C GLN A 203 3.54 -68.63 -49.93
N LYS A 204 2.39 -67.97 -49.75
CA LYS A 204 1.11 -68.66 -49.51
C LYS A 204 0.65 -69.49 -50.71
N GLN A 205 0.81 -68.98 -51.94
CA GLN A 205 0.47 -69.71 -53.16
C GLN A 205 1.39 -70.92 -53.37
N LEU A 206 2.70 -70.75 -53.19
CA LEU A 206 3.68 -71.83 -53.24
C LEU A 206 3.38 -72.89 -52.17
N ALA A 207 3.09 -72.48 -50.93
CA ALA A 207 2.72 -73.40 -49.86
C ALA A 207 1.43 -74.17 -50.20
N ALA A 208 0.40 -73.49 -50.70
CA ALA A 208 -0.85 -74.14 -51.12
C ALA A 208 -0.63 -75.13 -52.28
N TYR A 209 0.16 -74.74 -53.30
CA TYR A 209 0.52 -75.61 -54.42
C TYR A 209 1.32 -76.83 -53.96
N LEU A 210 2.30 -76.65 -53.07
CA LEU A 210 3.07 -77.76 -52.51
C LEU A 210 2.18 -78.69 -51.68
N ILE A 211 1.29 -78.15 -50.85
CA ILE A 211 0.32 -78.96 -50.07
C ILE A 211 -0.60 -79.74 -51.00
N GLU A 212 -1.16 -79.11 -52.04
CA GLU A 212 -2.03 -79.79 -53.01
C GLU A 212 -1.28 -80.86 -53.81
N LYS A 213 -0.04 -80.57 -54.24
CA LYS A 213 0.82 -81.53 -54.93
C LYS A 213 1.15 -82.72 -54.03
N ILE A 214 1.53 -82.49 -52.77
CA ILE A 214 1.78 -83.56 -51.80
C ILE A 214 0.51 -84.39 -51.57
N GLN A 215 -0.67 -83.76 -51.44
CA GLN A 215 -1.94 -84.48 -51.32
C GLN A 215 -2.29 -85.33 -52.55
N LYS A 216 -1.95 -84.86 -53.76
CA LYS A 216 -2.11 -85.62 -55.01
C LYS A 216 -1.11 -86.77 -55.09
N ASP A 217 0.16 -86.52 -54.79
CA ASP A 217 1.24 -87.51 -54.78
C ASP A 217 0.95 -88.62 -53.73
N LEU A 218 0.37 -88.28 -52.57
CA LEU A 218 -0.09 -89.25 -51.56
C LEU A 218 -1.27 -90.13 -52.00
N LYS A 219 -2.03 -89.72 -53.03
CA LYS A 219 -3.13 -90.52 -53.60
C LYS A 219 -2.65 -91.45 -54.73
N ASP A 220 -1.42 -91.29 -55.20
CA ASP A 220 -0.87 -92.14 -56.27
C ASP A 220 -0.52 -93.53 -55.70
N PRO A 221 -1.06 -94.63 -56.27
CA PRO A 221 -0.83 -95.99 -55.77
C PRO A 221 0.64 -96.40 -55.73
N LYS A 222 1.50 -95.83 -56.59
CA LYS A 222 2.95 -96.15 -56.58
C LYS A 222 3.65 -95.61 -55.35
N ILE A 223 3.30 -94.39 -54.93
CA ILE A 223 3.90 -93.76 -53.74
C ILE A 223 3.32 -94.40 -52.48
N GLN A 224 2.03 -94.76 -52.47
CA GLN A 224 1.45 -95.51 -51.35
C GLN A 224 2.13 -96.87 -51.12
N GLN A 225 2.44 -97.61 -52.19
CA GLN A 225 3.20 -98.85 -52.08
C GLN A 225 4.61 -98.60 -51.55
N GLN A 226 5.32 -97.58 -52.05
CA GLN A 226 6.64 -97.22 -51.52
C GLN A 226 6.61 -96.81 -50.04
N ILE A 227 5.58 -96.08 -49.60
CA ILE A 227 5.39 -95.72 -48.19
C ILE A 227 5.05 -96.96 -47.35
N LEU A 228 4.22 -97.87 -47.85
CA LEU A 228 3.91 -99.14 -47.19
C LEU A 228 5.16 -100.02 -47.05
N ASP A 229 5.96 -100.14 -48.11
CA ASP A 229 7.22 -100.89 -48.09
C ASP A 229 8.21 -100.27 -47.09
N GLN A 230 8.35 -98.94 -47.10
CA GLN A 230 9.20 -98.23 -46.15
C GLN A 230 8.68 -98.35 -44.71
N ALA A 231 7.36 -98.28 -44.49
CA ALA A 231 6.76 -98.50 -43.17
C ALA A 231 6.97 -99.94 -42.69
N VAL A 232 6.89 -100.94 -43.57
CA VAL A 232 7.23 -102.34 -43.24
C VAL A 232 8.70 -102.46 -42.85
N VAL A 233 9.61 -101.80 -43.56
CA VAL A 233 11.03 -101.75 -43.20
C VAL A 233 11.24 -101.07 -41.85
N ASP A 234 10.56 -99.97 -41.56
CA ASP A 234 10.73 -99.23 -40.31
C ASP A 234 10.07 -99.96 -39.13
N VAL A 235 8.95 -100.66 -39.34
CA VAL A 235 8.38 -101.60 -38.35
C VAL A 235 9.31 -102.79 -38.12
N GLN A 236 9.93 -103.35 -39.16
CA GLN A 236 10.92 -104.41 -38.99
C GLN A 236 12.17 -103.93 -38.25
N LYS A 237 12.57 -102.66 -38.38
CA LYS A 237 13.66 -102.08 -37.60
C LYS A 237 13.25 -101.88 -36.13
N LEU A 238 12.05 -101.36 -35.87
CA LEU A 238 11.50 -101.21 -34.51
C LEU A 238 11.28 -102.57 -33.82
N ALA A 239 10.84 -103.60 -34.55
CA ALA A 239 10.66 -104.95 -34.04
C ALA A 239 11.98 -105.72 -33.84
N LYS A 240 13.08 -105.28 -34.49
CA LYS A 240 14.44 -105.76 -34.21
C LYS A 240 15.12 -104.99 -33.08
N SER A 241 14.60 -103.83 -32.69
CA SER A 241 15.09 -103.03 -31.56
C SER A 241 14.26 -103.21 -30.28
N SER A 242 13.26 -104.09 -30.30
CA SER A 242 12.54 -104.62 -29.12
C SER A 242 12.84 -106.11 -28.98
#